data_AF-A0A9W8R784-F1
#
_entry.id   AF-A0A9W8R784-F1
#
_cell.length_a   1.000
_cell.length_b   1.000
_cell.length_c   1.000
_cell.angle_alpha   90.00
_cell.angle_beta   90.00
_cell.angle_gamma   90.00
#
_symmetry.space_group_name_H-M   'P 1'
#
loop_
_entity.id
_entity.type
_entity.pdbx_description
1 polymer ?
#
loop_
_entity_poly.entity_id
_entity_poly.type
_entity_poly.pdbx_seq_one_letter_code
_entity_poly.pdbx_strand_id
1 'polypeptide(L)'
;MAHSVSSTKNNESIQITAEAYSRPLGERIGNPAPLAMGGFATTLLTLSLSMMGFRGVSLQTIFVGNLCFVACVGLLIAAQWAMIKGDTFTFTVLTAFGLFYGGYGATLIPSWGIIDAYGGASNPEYNNALGFFVLIWAVFNFFFLIASIQLNLVYICIFMSIELCLIFDASSYFSLADGNAATSTALMKAAGVFGFIAGLLGFYCVLYYLCQEVLPFSVPMGDTSAWFQARRERRKLAGCDA
;
A
#
# COMPACT_ATOMS: atom_id res chain seq x y z
N MET A 1 -17.52 -15.12 57.29
CA MET A 1 -18.05 -14.72 55.96
C MET A 1 -17.01 -14.11 55.01
N ALA A 2 -15.74 -13.89 55.39
CA ALA A 2 -14.74 -13.24 54.53
C ALA A 2 -13.95 -14.16 53.57
N HIS A 3 -14.08 -15.49 53.70
CA HIS A 3 -13.25 -16.45 52.97
C HIS A 3 -13.72 -16.80 51.54
N SER A 4 -14.97 -16.49 51.15
CA SER A 4 -15.47 -16.85 49.82
C SER A 4 -15.24 -15.75 48.76
N VAL A 5 -15.16 -14.47 49.17
CA VAL A 5 -15.02 -13.33 48.25
C VAL A 5 -13.63 -13.25 47.59
N SER A 6 -12.58 -13.70 48.29
CA SER A 6 -11.21 -13.75 47.74
C SER A 6 -11.04 -14.84 46.68
N SER A 7 -11.81 -15.93 46.77
CA SER A 7 -11.72 -17.06 45.84
C SER A 7 -12.42 -16.75 44.52
N THR A 8 -13.55 -16.02 44.57
CA THR A 8 -14.28 -15.57 43.37
C THR A 8 -13.48 -14.56 42.54
N LYS A 9 -12.82 -13.58 43.17
CA LYS A 9 -11.96 -12.62 42.45
C LYS A 9 -10.78 -13.28 41.75
N ASN A 10 -10.15 -14.28 42.39
CA ASN A 10 -9.07 -15.04 41.77
C ASN A 10 -9.59 -15.86 40.58
N ASN A 11 -10.75 -16.51 40.70
CA ASN A 11 -11.34 -17.27 39.59
C ASN A 11 -11.74 -16.39 38.40
N GLU A 12 -12.33 -15.22 38.62
CA GLU A 12 -12.66 -14.27 37.55
C GLU A 12 -11.39 -13.75 36.86
N SER A 13 -10.33 -13.40 37.61
CA SER A 13 -9.06 -12.95 37.03
C SER A 13 -8.35 -14.03 36.21
N ILE A 14 -8.45 -15.30 36.63
CA ILE A 14 -7.91 -16.46 35.91
C ILE A 14 -8.75 -16.76 34.65
N GLN A 15 -10.08 -16.60 34.71
CA GLN A 15 -10.94 -16.79 33.54
C GLN A 15 -10.77 -15.67 32.50
N ILE A 16 -10.66 -14.41 32.92
CA ILE A 16 -10.41 -13.28 32.02
C ILE A 16 -9.04 -13.41 31.34
N THR A 17 -8.02 -13.91 32.04
CA THR A 17 -6.69 -14.15 31.44
C THR A 17 -6.67 -15.38 30.54
N ALA A 18 -7.46 -16.41 30.83
CA ALA A 18 -7.58 -17.60 29.98
C ALA A 18 -8.39 -17.34 28.69
N GLU A 19 -9.49 -16.59 28.74
CA GLU A 19 -10.21 -16.09 27.54
C GLU A 19 -9.40 -15.03 26.79
N ALA A 20 -8.73 -14.17 27.56
CA ALA A 20 -7.55 -13.42 27.19
C ALA A 20 -6.66 -14.20 26.23
N TYR A 21 -6.23 -15.39 26.65
CA TYR A 21 -5.28 -16.25 25.96
C TYR A 21 -5.89 -17.21 24.91
N SER A 22 -7.21 -17.32 24.80
CA SER A 22 -7.86 -18.20 23.81
C SER A 22 -8.13 -17.53 22.47
N ARG A 23 -8.21 -16.19 22.42
CA ARG A 23 -8.44 -15.46 21.15
C ARG A 23 -7.20 -15.41 20.27
N PRO A 24 -7.28 -15.61 18.94
CA PRO A 24 -6.13 -15.43 18.05
C PRO A 24 -5.44 -14.08 18.28
N LEU A 25 -4.11 -14.01 18.18
CA LEU A 25 -3.33 -12.79 18.49
C LEU A 25 -3.85 -11.55 17.74
N GLY A 26 -4.36 -11.74 16.53
CA GLY A 26 -4.95 -10.68 15.69
C GLY A 26 -6.17 -9.97 16.29
N GLU A 27 -6.90 -10.61 17.21
CA GLU A 27 -8.06 -10.03 17.93
C GLU A 27 -7.67 -9.28 19.21
N ARG A 28 -6.41 -9.39 19.65
CA ARG A 28 -5.92 -8.75 20.88
C ARG A 28 -5.10 -7.49 20.65
N ILE A 29 -4.68 -7.25 19.41
CA ILE A 29 -3.85 -6.11 19.03
C ILE A 29 -4.54 -5.29 17.94
N GLY A 30 -4.31 -3.97 17.95
CA GLY A 30 -4.94 -3.05 17.01
C GLY A 30 -4.74 -3.45 15.55
N ASN A 31 -5.68 -3.06 14.69
CA ASN A 31 -5.56 -3.25 13.25
C ASN A 31 -4.65 -2.17 12.65
N PRO A 32 -3.48 -2.52 12.07
CA PRO A 32 -2.59 -1.53 11.46
C PRO A 32 -3.08 -1.04 10.09
N ALA A 33 -4.04 -1.75 9.47
CA ALA A 33 -4.47 -1.49 8.10
C ALA A 33 -5.06 -0.09 7.85
N PRO A 34 -5.96 0.48 8.69
CA PRO A 34 -6.48 1.83 8.43
C PRO A 34 -5.39 2.90 8.39
N LEU A 35 -4.39 2.84 9.29
CA LEU A 35 -3.27 3.79 9.28
C LEU A 35 -2.39 3.57 8.03
N ALA A 36 -2.08 2.32 7.70
CA ALA A 36 -1.28 1.98 6.52
C ALA A 36 -1.92 2.47 5.22
N MET A 37 -3.21 2.17 5.02
CA MET A 37 -3.98 2.59 3.86
C MET A 37 -4.13 4.12 3.81
N GLY A 38 -4.31 4.77 4.96
CA GLY A 38 -4.41 6.23 5.04
C GLY A 38 -3.09 6.93 4.69
N GLY A 39 -1.97 6.41 5.19
CA GLY A 39 -0.63 6.93 4.87
C GLY A 39 -0.28 6.75 3.39
N PHE A 40 -0.58 5.56 2.85
CA PHE A 40 -0.48 5.27 1.42
C PHE A 40 -1.33 6.23 0.58
N ALA A 41 -2.63 6.32 0.87
CA ALA A 41 -3.59 7.10 0.10
C ALA A 41 -3.27 8.61 0.13
N THR A 42 -2.94 9.13 1.31
CA THR A 42 -2.57 10.55 1.47
C THR A 42 -1.34 10.90 0.65
N THR A 43 -0.31 10.06 0.73
CA THR A 43 0.94 10.28 0.00
C THR A 43 0.74 10.18 -1.50
N LEU A 44 0.11 9.10 -1.97
CA LEU A 44 -0.11 8.88 -3.39
C LEU A 44 -1.02 9.95 -4.01
N LEU A 45 -2.12 10.30 -3.35
CA LEU A 45 -3.08 11.27 -3.88
C LEU A 45 -2.46 12.67 -3.98
N THR A 46 -1.67 13.09 -3.00
CA THR A 46 -0.95 14.37 -3.07
C THR A 46 0.10 14.39 -4.19
N LEU A 47 0.85 13.30 -4.36
CA LEU A 47 1.79 13.13 -5.46
C LEU A 47 1.08 13.19 -6.83
N SER A 48 0.00 12.44 -6.98
CA SER A 48 -0.80 12.35 -8.19
C SER A 48 -1.40 13.68 -8.62
N LEU A 49 -1.85 14.52 -7.68
CA LEU A 49 -2.31 15.88 -7.99
C LEU A 49 -1.20 16.72 -8.63
N SER A 50 0.04 16.60 -8.14
CA SER A 50 1.20 17.26 -8.73
C SER A 50 1.57 16.69 -10.09
N MET A 51 1.55 15.36 -10.25
CA MET A 51 1.81 14.70 -11.53
C MET A 51 0.80 15.14 -12.62
N MET A 52 -0.45 15.40 -12.23
CA MET A 52 -1.49 15.93 -13.11
C MET A 52 -1.36 17.45 -13.38
N GLY A 53 -0.52 18.17 -12.64
CA GLY A 53 -0.38 19.62 -12.77
C GLY A 53 -1.54 20.41 -12.14
N PHE A 54 -2.24 19.83 -11.16
CA PHE A 54 -3.42 20.45 -10.56
C PHE A 54 -3.03 21.78 -9.90
N ARG A 55 -3.82 22.82 -10.16
CA ARG A 55 -3.54 24.21 -9.72
C ARG A 55 -2.16 24.75 -10.15
N GLY A 56 -1.57 24.21 -11.22
CA GLY A 56 -0.25 24.62 -11.71
C GLY A 56 0.92 24.09 -10.89
N VAL A 57 0.68 23.14 -9.97
CA VAL A 57 1.74 22.50 -9.19
C VAL A 57 2.24 21.28 -9.94
N SER A 58 3.50 21.30 -10.36
CA SER A 58 4.20 20.16 -10.98
C SER A 58 5.45 19.72 -10.22
N LEU A 59 5.97 20.57 -9.34
CA LEU A 59 7.14 20.27 -8.51
C LEU A 59 6.75 19.43 -7.30
N GLN A 60 7.36 18.26 -7.17
CA GLN A 60 6.97 17.27 -6.16
C GLN A 60 7.74 17.37 -4.84
N THR A 61 8.77 18.22 -4.75
CA THR A 61 9.69 18.30 -3.59
C THR A 61 9.00 18.56 -2.26
N ILE A 62 7.87 19.31 -2.24
CA ILE A 62 7.11 19.53 -1.00
C ILE A 62 6.54 18.22 -0.43
N PHE A 63 6.27 17.22 -1.28
CA PHE A 63 5.72 15.93 -0.87
C PHE A 63 6.79 14.96 -0.33
N VAL A 64 8.08 15.33 -0.33
CA VAL A 64 9.15 14.56 0.32
C VAL A 64 8.81 14.26 1.78
N GLY A 65 8.16 15.21 2.49
CA GLY A 65 7.67 14.98 3.84
C GLY A 65 6.69 13.80 3.92
N ASN A 66 5.73 13.72 3.00
CA ASN A 66 4.79 12.60 2.92
C ASN A 66 5.50 11.30 2.51
N LEU A 67 6.36 11.37 1.49
CA LEU A 67 7.11 10.22 0.97
C LEU A 67 7.97 9.55 2.05
N CYS A 68 8.74 10.34 2.81
CA CYS A 68 9.67 9.82 3.81
C CYS A 68 9.01 9.49 5.15
N PHE A 69 8.09 10.33 5.65
CA PHE A 69 7.54 10.13 7.00
C PHE A 69 6.19 9.40 6.98
N VAL A 70 5.23 9.89 6.21
CA VAL A 70 3.87 9.33 6.20
C VAL A 70 3.86 7.97 5.52
N ALA A 71 4.44 7.88 4.33
CA ALA A 71 4.52 6.64 3.58
C ALA A 71 5.64 5.74 4.07
N CYS A 72 6.92 6.14 3.95
CA CYS A 72 8.02 5.22 4.28
C CYS A 72 8.01 4.79 5.74
N VAL A 73 8.18 5.70 6.70
CA VAL A 73 8.18 5.35 8.12
C VAL A 73 6.83 4.78 8.56
N GLY A 74 5.72 5.41 8.17
CA GLY A 74 4.37 4.95 8.56
C GLY A 74 4.04 3.53 8.08
N LEU A 75 4.32 3.19 6.82
CA LEU A 75 4.06 1.84 6.29
C LEU A 75 5.03 0.82 6.87
N LEU A 76 6.30 1.17 7.08
CA LEU A 76 7.26 0.25 7.69
C LEU A 76 6.86 -0.11 9.13
N ILE A 77 6.37 0.86 9.90
CA ILE A 77 5.83 0.60 11.25
C ILE A 77 4.59 -0.30 11.15
N ALA A 78 3.64 0.04 10.27
CA ALA A 78 2.43 -0.77 10.08
C ALA A 78 2.73 -2.21 9.63
N ALA A 79 3.76 -2.38 8.79
CA ALA A 79 4.21 -3.69 8.31
C ALA A 79 4.65 -4.60 9.45
N GLN A 80 5.37 -4.08 10.45
CA GLN A 80 5.82 -4.89 11.60
C GLN A 80 4.63 -5.51 12.34
N TRP A 81 3.54 -4.76 12.48
CA TRP A 81 2.32 -5.26 13.10
C TRP A 81 1.60 -6.30 12.23
N ALA A 82 1.66 -6.18 10.90
CA ALA A 82 1.16 -7.21 10.00
C ALA A 82 1.98 -8.52 10.10
N MET A 83 3.30 -8.41 10.23
CA MET A 83 4.19 -9.57 10.45
C MET A 83 3.85 -10.28 11.76
N ILE A 84 3.61 -9.54 12.85
CA ILE A 84 3.19 -10.12 14.14
C ILE A 84 1.87 -10.88 14.03
N LYS A 85 0.95 -10.42 13.17
CA LYS A 85 -0.30 -11.14 12.87
C LYS A 85 -0.12 -12.36 11.95
N GLY A 86 1.08 -12.59 11.42
CA GLY A 86 1.37 -13.65 10.46
C GLY A 86 0.91 -13.35 9.02
N ASP A 87 0.52 -12.11 8.73
CA ASP A 87 0.08 -11.70 7.40
C ASP A 87 1.29 -11.32 6.52
N THR A 88 1.84 -12.34 5.86
CA THR A 88 3.02 -12.19 5.00
C THR A 88 2.75 -11.31 3.77
N PHE A 89 1.54 -11.38 3.21
CA PHE A 89 1.19 -10.58 2.04
C PHE A 89 1.18 -9.10 2.41
N THR A 90 0.42 -8.73 3.45
CA THR A 90 0.34 -7.34 3.90
C THR A 90 1.70 -6.84 4.38
N PHE A 91 2.46 -7.64 5.14
CA PHE A 91 3.83 -7.27 5.54
C PHE A 91 4.69 -6.92 4.33
N THR A 92 4.71 -7.78 3.31
CA THR A 92 5.57 -7.60 2.13
C THR A 92 5.14 -6.37 1.33
N VAL A 93 3.84 -6.21 1.09
CA VAL A 93 3.26 -5.07 0.35
C VAL A 93 3.58 -3.75 1.06
N LEU A 94 3.30 -3.65 2.36
CA LEU A 94 3.51 -2.41 3.11
C LEU A 94 5.00 -2.06 3.19
N THR A 95 5.87 -3.06 3.42
CA THR A 95 7.32 -2.84 3.43
C THR A 95 7.83 -2.39 2.06
N ALA A 96 7.39 -3.05 0.98
CA ALA A 96 7.78 -2.72 -0.37
C ALA A 96 7.38 -1.29 -0.74
N PHE A 97 6.12 -0.91 -0.53
CA PHE A 97 5.68 0.45 -0.83
C PHE A 97 6.32 1.49 0.08
N GLY A 98 6.51 1.20 1.37
CA GLY A 98 7.23 2.09 2.28
C GLY A 98 8.63 2.40 1.76
N LEU A 99 9.39 1.37 1.38
CA LEU A 99 10.73 1.53 0.81
C LEU A 99 10.72 2.20 -0.56
N PHE A 100 9.74 1.91 -1.41
CA PHE A 100 9.56 2.62 -2.69
C PHE A 100 9.39 4.12 -2.47
N TYR A 101 8.44 4.54 -1.61
CA TYR A 101 8.21 5.96 -1.34
C TYR A 101 9.42 6.62 -0.68
N GLY A 102 10.10 5.93 0.24
CA GLY A 102 11.33 6.43 0.84
C GLY A 102 12.44 6.62 -0.20
N GLY A 103 12.63 5.64 -1.08
CA GLY A 103 13.59 5.69 -2.18
C GLY A 103 13.25 6.76 -3.22
N TYR A 104 11.98 6.93 -3.56
CA TYR A 104 11.53 7.99 -4.47
C TYR A 104 11.67 9.37 -3.82
N GLY A 105 11.34 9.52 -2.53
CA GLY A 105 11.55 10.75 -1.78
C GLY A 105 13.03 11.14 -1.70
N ALA A 106 13.91 10.16 -1.53
CA ALA A 106 15.35 10.35 -1.50
C ALA A 106 15.91 11.03 -2.77
N THR A 107 15.41 10.67 -3.96
CA THR A 107 15.87 11.27 -5.23
C THR A 107 15.51 12.75 -5.35
N LEU A 108 14.48 13.18 -4.62
CA LEU A 108 13.98 14.56 -4.62
C LEU A 108 14.65 15.45 -3.56
N ILE A 109 15.47 14.90 -2.66
CA ILE A 109 16.16 15.66 -1.60
C ILE A 109 17.42 16.31 -2.20
N PRO A 110 17.48 17.66 -2.33
CA PRO A 110 18.61 18.31 -3.00
C PRO A 110 19.94 18.08 -2.27
N SER A 111 19.93 18.05 -0.94
CA SER A 111 21.14 17.87 -0.13
C SER A 111 21.79 16.49 -0.27
N TRP A 112 21.11 15.51 -0.87
CA TRP A 112 21.68 14.19 -1.15
C TRP A 112 22.47 14.15 -2.45
N GLY A 113 22.40 15.21 -3.27
CA GLY A 113 23.25 15.40 -4.44
C GLY A 113 23.03 14.41 -5.59
N ILE A 114 21.93 13.64 -5.58
CA ILE A 114 21.65 12.63 -6.61
C ILE A 114 21.52 13.29 -7.98
N ILE A 115 20.68 14.34 -8.10
CA ILE A 115 20.48 15.06 -9.36
C ILE A 115 21.77 15.77 -9.80
N ASP A 116 22.51 16.35 -8.86
CA ASP A 116 23.75 17.07 -9.13
C ASP A 116 24.86 16.16 -9.64
N ALA A 117 24.91 14.90 -9.20
CA ALA A 117 25.86 13.90 -9.69
C ALA A 117 25.70 13.61 -11.19
N TYR A 118 24.49 13.79 -11.74
CA TYR A 118 24.22 13.72 -13.18
C TYR A 118 24.36 15.07 -13.89
N GLY A 119 24.71 16.16 -13.20
CA GLY A 119 24.77 17.49 -13.79
C GLY A 119 23.40 18.13 -14.07
N GLY A 120 22.34 17.66 -13.42
CA GLY A 120 21.00 18.25 -13.48
C GLY A 120 19.89 17.32 -13.96
N ALA A 121 18.64 17.67 -13.65
CA ALA A 121 17.45 16.85 -13.93
C ALA A 121 17.13 16.69 -15.43
N SER A 122 17.70 17.54 -16.29
CA SER A 122 17.56 17.44 -17.75
C SER A 122 18.52 16.43 -18.38
N ASN A 123 19.43 15.83 -17.61
CA ASN A 123 20.34 14.82 -18.14
C ASN A 123 19.56 13.55 -18.55
N PRO A 124 19.70 13.06 -19.80
CA PRO A 124 19.06 11.82 -20.23
C PRO A 124 19.45 10.58 -19.40
N GLU A 125 20.68 10.50 -18.91
CA GLU A 125 21.15 9.41 -18.06
C GLU A 125 20.40 9.36 -16.72
N TYR A 126 20.18 10.53 -16.10
CA TYR A 126 19.37 10.65 -14.88
C TYR A 126 17.94 10.18 -15.12
N ASN A 127 17.33 10.64 -16.21
CA ASN A 127 15.95 10.27 -16.55
C ASN A 127 15.84 8.77 -16.85
N ASN A 128 16.79 8.18 -17.58
CA ASN A 128 16.84 6.73 -17.78
C ASN A 128 17.00 5.96 -16.47
N ALA A 129 17.88 6.42 -15.57
CA ALA A 129 18.08 5.80 -14.25
C ALA A 129 16.82 5.85 -13.39
N LEU A 130 16.11 6.98 -13.35
CA LEU A 130 14.82 7.09 -12.66
C LEU A 130 13.74 6.21 -13.31
N GLY A 131 13.70 6.19 -14.64
CA GLY A 131 12.79 5.31 -15.39
C GLY A 131 13.01 3.84 -15.03
N PHE A 132 14.27 3.38 -14.96
CA PHE A 132 14.60 2.03 -14.51
C PHE A 132 14.20 1.78 -13.05
N PHE A 133 14.48 2.73 -12.15
CA PHE A 133 14.07 2.63 -10.76
C PHE A 133 12.56 2.36 -10.65
N VAL A 134 11.73 3.21 -11.26
CA VAL A 134 10.26 3.07 -11.20
C VAL A 134 9.79 1.80 -11.91
N LEU A 135 10.38 1.45 -13.06
CA LEU A 135 9.98 0.27 -13.84
C LEU A 135 10.19 -1.04 -13.06
N ILE A 136 11.32 -1.18 -12.35
CA ILE A 136 11.57 -2.40 -11.57
C ILE A 136 10.60 -2.50 -10.38
N TRP A 137 10.20 -1.38 -9.80
CA TRP A 137 9.12 -1.36 -8.81
C TRP A 137 7.75 -1.73 -9.42
N ALA A 138 7.47 -1.36 -10.68
CA ALA A 138 6.29 -1.84 -11.40
C ALA A 138 6.30 -3.36 -11.54
N VAL A 139 7.45 -3.96 -11.94
CA VAL A 139 7.60 -5.42 -12.01
C VAL A 139 7.32 -6.07 -10.65
N PHE A 140 7.77 -5.47 -9.55
CA PHE A 140 7.46 -6.01 -8.22
C PHE A 140 5.97 -5.90 -7.88
N ASN A 141 5.34 -4.76 -8.18
CA ASN A 141 3.91 -4.53 -7.99
C ASN A 141 3.05 -5.51 -8.80
N PHE A 142 3.49 -5.91 -9.99
CA PHE A 142 2.79 -6.89 -10.83
C PHE A 142 2.58 -8.23 -10.10
N PHE A 143 3.55 -8.68 -9.29
CA PHE A 143 3.36 -9.88 -8.46
C PHE A 143 2.29 -9.68 -7.38
N PHE A 144 2.22 -8.50 -6.78
CA PHE A 144 1.15 -8.16 -5.83
C PHE A 144 -0.21 -8.10 -6.51
N LEU A 145 -0.29 -7.55 -7.72
CA LEU A 145 -1.52 -7.54 -8.53
C LEU A 145 -2.03 -8.96 -8.75
N ILE A 146 -1.17 -9.89 -9.19
CA ILE A 146 -1.56 -11.29 -9.39
C ILE A 146 -2.05 -11.92 -8.08
N ALA A 147 -1.30 -11.73 -6.99
CA ALA A 147 -1.67 -12.29 -5.69
C ALA A 147 -2.98 -11.69 -5.14
N SER A 148 -3.26 -10.41 -5.42
CA SER A 148 -4.45 -9.71 -4.96
C SER A 148 -5.77 -10.24 -5.52
N ILE A 149 -5.74 -11.00 -6.62
CA ILE A 149 -6.93 -11.56 -7.27
C ILE A 149 -7.77 -12.42 -6.31
N GLN A 150 -7.11 -13.06 -5.32
CA GLN A 150 -7.78 -13.89 -4.31
C GLN A 150 -8.27 -13.10 -3.08
N LEU A 151 -8.02 -11.79 -3.00
CA LEU A 151 -8.37 -10.97 -1.84
C LEU A 151 -9.76 -10.35 -2.00
N ASN A 152 -9.87 -9.25 -2.76
CA ASN A 152 -11.14 -8.59 -3.06
C ASN A 152 -10.97 -7.61 -4.24
N LEU A 153 -12.10 -7.22 -4.84
CA LEU A 153 -12.15 -6.37 -6.02
C LEU A 153 -11.46 -5.01 -5.80
N VAL A 154 -11.62 -4.41 -4.62
CA VAL A 154 -11.01 -3.10 -4.32
C VAL A 154 -9.48 -3.19 -4.33
N TYR A 155 -8.89 -4.23 -3.74
CA TYR A 155 -7.44 -4.44 -3.80
C TYR A 155 -6.95 -4.69 -5.22
N ILE A 156 -7.68 -5.49 -6.00
CA ILE A 156 -7.34 -5.70 -7.42
C ILE A 156 -7.30 -4.36 -8.17
N CYS A 157 -8.31 -3.52 -7.97
CA CYS A 157 -8.37 -2.19 -8.59
C CYS A 157 -7.25 -1.27 -8.11
N ILE A 158 -6.87 -1.31 -6.83
CA ILE A 158 -5.74 -0.55 -6.28
C ILE A 158 -4.45 -0.98 -6.97
N PHE A 159 -4.10 -2.27 -6.93
CA PHE A 159 -2.85 -2.76 -7.51
C PHE A 159 -2.78 -2.56 -9.02
N MET A 160 -3.91 -2.70 -9.73
CA MET A 160 -3.99 -2.43 -11.17
C MET A 160 -3.77 -0.94 -11.47
N SER A 161 -4.38 -0.06 -10.68
CA SER A 161 -4.19 1.38 -10.85
C SER A 161 -2.75 1.79 -10.51
N ILE A 162 -2.15 1.21 -9.47
CA ILE A 162 -0.72 1.41 -9.16
C ILE A 162 0.16 0.89 -10.30
N GLU A 163 -0.14 -0.27 -10.87
CA GLU A 163 0.63 -0.86 -11.97
C GLU A 163 0.68 0.11 -13.16
N LEU A 164 -0.48 0.61 -13.57
CA LEU A 164 -0.58 1.59 -14.65
C LEU A 164 0.12 2.91 -14.28
N CYS A 165 -0.02 3.37 -13.03
CA CYS A 165 0.68 4.55 -12.54
C CYS A 165 2.20 4.41 -12.72
N LEU A 166 2.80 3.31 -12.24
CA LEU A 166 4.24 3.09 -12.29
C LEU A 166 4.74 2.90 -13.73
N ILE A 167 3.99 2.19 -14.59
CA ILE A 167 4.35 2.03 -16.00
C ILE A 167 4.36 3.37 -16.72
N PHE A 168 3.33 4.19 -16.54
CA PHE A 168 3.27 5.51 -17.17
C PHE A 168 4.31 6.48 -16.60
N ASP A 169 4.60 6.40 -15.29
CA ASP A 169 5.62 7.22 -14.64
C ASP A 169 7.02 6.87 -15.17
N ALA A 170 7.39 5.59 -15.20
CA ALA A 170 8.65 5.14 -15.81
C ALA A 170 8.76 5.55 -17.29
N SER A 171 7.68 5.35 -18.06
CA SER A 171 7.62 5.74 -19.48
C SER A 171 7.77 7.24 -19.67
N SER A 172 7.28 8.05 -18.74
CA SER A 172 7.42 9.51 -18.79
C SER A 172 8.89 9.93 -18.68
N TYR A 173 9.68 9.26 -17.83
CA TYR A 173 11.11 9.52 -17.69
C TYR A 173 11.90 9.06 -18.92
N PHE A 174 11.62 7.87 -19.46
CA PHE A 174 12.26 7.42 -20.71
C PHE A 174 11.94 8.36 -21.88
N SER A 175 10.67 8.75 -22.02
CA SER A 175 10.29 9.71 -23.05
C SER A 175 10.96 11.07 -22.88
N LEU A 176 11.29 11.49 -21.66
CA LEU A 176 12.03 12.72 -21.41
C LEU A 176 13.50 12.56 -21.80
N ALA A 177 14.11 11.40 -21.51
CA ALA A 177 15.47 11.07 -21.91
C ALA A 177 15.62 11.05 -23.45
N ASP A 178 14.59 10.61 -24.16
CA ASP A 178 14.52 10.63 -25.63
C ASP A 178 14.28 12.04 -26.22
N GLY A 179 14.16 13.07 -25.39
CA GLY A 179 13.92 14.46 -25.81
C GLY A 179 12.45 14.78 -26.12
N ASN A 180 11.52 13.85 -25.89
CA ASN A 180 10.09 14.01 -26.18
C ASN A 180 9.34 14.58 -24.97
N ALA A 181 9.62 15.84 -24.61
CA ALA A 181 9.08 16.48 -23.41
C ALA A 181 7.54 16.57 -23.36
N ALA A 182 6.89 16.79 -24.52
CA ALA A 182 5.42 16.83 -24.60
C ALA A 182 4.79 15.46 -24.27
N THR A 183 5.35 14.39 -24.83
CA THR A 183 4.93 13.01 -24.56
C THR A 183 5.21 12.63 -23.11
N SER A 184 6.38 12.98 -22.58
CA SER A 184 6.71 12.80 -21.17
C SER A 184 5.67 13.45 -20.25
N THR A 185 5.29 14.70 -20.53
CA THR A 185 4.27 15.41 -19.75
C THR A 185 2.90 14.71 -19.82
N ALA A 186 2.51 14.22 -20.99
CA ALA A 186 1.24 13.50 -21.15
C ALA A 186 1.25 12.17 -20.38
N LEU A 187 2.35 11.43 -20.43
CA LEU A 187 2.53 10.17 -19.68
C LEU A 187 2.56 10.40 -18.18
N MET A 188 3.25 11.44 -17.70
CA MET A 188 3.26 11.84 -16.29
C MET A 188 1.84 12.16 -15.78
N LYS A 189 1.04 12.87 -16.59
CA LYS A 189 -0.37 13.12 -16.26
C LYS A 189 -1.19 11.84 -16.21
N ALA A 190 -0.98 10.92 -17.16
CA ALA A 190 -1.65 9.62 -17.17
C ALA A 190 -1.31 8.81 -15.90
N ALA A 191 -0.03 8.79 -15.51
CA ALA A 191 0.42 8.19 -14.26
C ALA A 191 -0.30 8.82 -13.05
N GLY A 192 -0.36 10.15 -13.00
CA GLY A 192 -1.09 10.89 -11.98
C GLY A 192 -2.57 10.53 -11.90
N VAL A 193 -3.27 10.31 -13.02
CA VAL A 193 -4.68 9.88 -13.02
C VAL A 193 -4.84 8.52 -12.35
N PHE A 194 -4.02 7.54 -12.70
CA PHE A 194 -4.11 6.21 -12.11
C PHE A 194 -3.69 6.19 -10.64
N GLY A 195 -2.66 6.95 -10.26
CA GLY A 195 -2.30 7.14 -8.86
C GLY A 195 -3.42 7.81 -8.05
N PHE A 196 -4.13 8.79 -8.63
CA PHE A 196 -5.27 9.44 -8.00
C PHE A 196 -6.42 8.45 -7.74
N ILE A 197 -6.75 7.62 -8.73
CA ILE A 197 -7.76 6.55 -8.58
C ILE A 197 -7.35 5.58 -7.46
N ALA A 198 -6.09 5.12 -7.46
CA ALA A 198 -5.59 4.23 -6.42
C ALA A 198 -5.63 4.87 -5.02
N GLY A 199 -5.33 6.17 -4.92
CA GLY A 199 -5.42 6.93 -3.67
C GLY A 199 -6.85 7.04 -3.15
N LEU A 200 -7.84 7.30 -4.02
CA LEU A 200 -9.25 7.31 -3.64
C LEU A 200 -9.74 5.93 -3.15
N LEU A 201 -9.34 4.86 -3.84
CA LEU A 201 -9.62 3.49 -3.39
C LEU A 201 -8.91 3.17 -2.07
N GLY A 202 -7.71 3.71 -1.85
CA GLY A 202 -7.01 3.62 -0.58
C GLY A 202 -7.79 4.26 0.57
N PHE A 203 -8.36 5.46 0.36
CA PHE A 203 -9.25 6.08 1.34
C PHE A 203 -10.56 5.30 1.53
N TYR A 204 -11.07 4.65 0.49
CA TYR A 204 -12.19 3.72 0.63
C TYR A 204 -11.84 2.55 1.57
N CYS A 205 -10.63 2.00 1.48
CA CYS A 205 -10.16 0.98 2.42
C CYS A 205 -10.04 1.53 3.85
N VAL A 206 -9.60 2.78 4.04
CA VAL A 206 -9.57 3.42 5.37
C VAL A 206 -10.98 3.46 5.96
N LEU A 207 -11.95 3.92 5.17
CA LEU A 207 -13.36 3.95 5.58
C LEU A 207 -13.85 2.55 5.94
N TYR A 208 -13.56 1.55 5.11
CA TYR A 208 -13.91 0.16 5.37
C TYR A 208 -13.39 -0.33 6.72
N TYR A 209 -12.09 -0.17 6.99
CA TYR A 209 -11.49 -0.66 8.22
C TYR A 209 -12.00 0.08 9.46
N LEU A 210 -12.18 1.39 9.40
CA LEU A 210 -12.71 2.15 10.53
C LEU A 210 -14.19 1.85 10.79
N CYS A 211 -15.00 1.69 9.74
CA CYS A 211 -16.41 1.32 9.89
C CYS A 211 -16.56 -0.05 10.55
N GLN A 212 -15.71 -1.03 10.24
CA GLN A 212 -15.77 -2.35 10.87
C GLN A 212 -15.48 -2.33 12.38
N GLU A 213 -14.63 -1.40 12.82
CA GLU A 213 -14.25 -1.29 14.23
C GLU A 213 -15.26 -0.46 15.05
N VAL A 214 -15.86 0.56 14.42
CA VAL A 214 -16.61 1.60 15.16
C VAL A 214 -18.11 1.61 14.85
N LEU A 215 -18.53 1.14 13.67
CA LEU A 215 -19.93 1.20 13.22
C LEU A 215 -20.56 -0.20 13.11
N PRO A 216 -21.91 -0.30 13.22
CA PRO A 216 -22.62 -1.57 13.16
C PRO A 216 -22.79 -2.12 11.73
N PHE A 217 -22.24 -1.46 10.71
CA PHE A 217 -22.35 -1.88 9.30
C PHE A 217 -20.99 -1.82 8.60
N SER A 218 -20.78 -2.72 7.64
CA SER A 218 -19.58 -2.78 6.82
C SER A 218 -19.85 -2.31 5.39
N VAL A 219 -18.93 -1.54 4.82
CA VAL A 219 -18.95 -1.21 3.38
C VAL A 219 -18.44 -2.38 2.53
N PRO A 220 -18.98 -2.60 1.31
CA PRO A 220 -18.65 -3.77 0.50
C PRO A 220 -17.26 -3.64 -0.16
N MET A 221 -16.43 -4.69 -0.07
CA MET A 221 -15.12 -4.75 -0.74
C MET A 221 -15.12 -5.61 -2.03
N GLY A 222 -16.22 -6.33 -2.30
CA GLY A 222 -16.34 -7.26 -3.42
C GLY A 222 -15.46 -8.50 -3.24
N ASP A 223 -15.89 -9.43 -2.38
CA ASP A 223 -15.15 -10.65 -2.08
C ASP A 223 -15.04 -11.55 -3.32
N THR A 224 -13.79 -11.78 -3.77
CA THR A 224 -13.47 -12.67 -4.89
C THR A 224 -13.01 -14.04 -4.41
N SER A 225 -12.70 -14.21 -3.12
CA SER A 225 -12.11 -15.41 -2.54
C SER A 225 -13.06 -16.61 -2.60
N ALA A 226 -14.37 -16.37 -2.48
CA ALA A 226 -15.41 -17.40 -2.54
C ALA A 226 -15.35 -18.24 -3.85
N TRP A 227 -15.04 -17.60 -4.98
CA TRP A 227 -14.90 -18.30 -6.26
C TRP A 227 -13.71 -19.26 -6.27
N PHE A 228 -12.58 -18.83 -5.68
CA PHE A 228 -11.37 -19.65 -5.58
C PHE A 228 -11.51 -20.78 -4.58
N GLN A 229 -12.18 -20.55 -3.46
CA GLN A 229 -12.49 -21.58 -2.47
C GLN A 229 -13.37 -22.68 -3.08
N ALA A 230 -14.46 -22.30 -3.75
CA ALA A 230 -15.34 -23.24 -4.44
C ALA A 230 -14.60 -24.08 -5.49
N ARG A 231 -13.65 -23.48 -6.23
CA ARG A 231 -12.82 -24.20 -7.21
C ARG A 231 -11.83 -25.16 -6.54
N ARG A 232 -11.27 -24.79 -5.38
CA ARG A 232 -10.32 -25.62 -4.63
C ARG A 232 -11.02 -26.84 -4.01
N GLU A 233 -12.24 -26.67 -3.51
CA GLU A 233 -13.08 -27.77 -3.01
C GLU A 233 -13.50 -28.73 -4.11
N ARG A 234 -13.95 -28.24 -5.27
CA ARG A 234 -14.25 -29.09 -6.44
C ARG A 234 -13.06 -29.94 -6.87
N ARG A 235 -11.85 -29.40 -6.82
CA ARG A 235 -10.61 -30.16 -7.11
C ARG A 235 -10.29 -31.22 -6.07
N LYS A 236 -10.51 -30.94 -4.77
CA LYS A 236 -10.32 -31.94 -3.71
C LYS A 236 -11.30 -33.11 -3.86
N LEU A 237 -12.56 -32.81 -4.16
CA LEU A 237 -13.59 -33.83 -4.40
C LEU A 237 -13.25 -34.69 -5.63
N ALA A 238 -12.86 -34.06 -6.75
CA ALA A 238 -12.46 -34.78 -7.97
C ALA A 238 -11.15 -35.60 -7.82
N GLY A 239 -10.33 -35.30 -6.82
CA GLY A 239 -9.10 -36.05 -6.52
C GLY A 239 -9.28 -37.16 -5.47
N CYS A 240 -10.43 -37.24 -4.80
CA CYS A 240 -10.77 -38.33 -3.88
C CYS A 240 -11.40 -39.55 -4.59
N ASP A 241 -11.75 -39.41 -5.87
CA ASP A 241 -12.34 -40.47 -6.71
C ASP A 241 -11.30 -41.21 -7.57
N ALA A 242 -10.00 -41.05 -7.28
CA ALA A 242 -8.85 -41.71 -7.93
C ALA A 242 -8.00 -42.48 -6.91
#